data_AF-A0A0W0GG26-F1
#
_entry.id   AF-A0A0W0GG26-F1
#
_cell.length_a   1.000
_cell.length_b   1.000
_cell.length_c   1.000
_cell.angle_alpha   90.00
_cell.angle_beta   90.00
_cell.angle_gamma   90.00
#
_symmetry.space_group_name_H-M   'P 1'
#
loop_
_entity.id
_entity.type
_entity.pdbx_description
1 polymer ?
#
loop_
_entity_poly.entity_id
_entity_poly.type
_entity_poly.pdbx_seq_one_letter_code
_entity_poly.pdbx_strand_id
1 'polypeptide(L)'
;MFSREWFVYVFGRWILLSGIAGAIMQVIIADKFGVPTFPAFLLNQLILASVFWYVDKYIFQRHFGAVKEVFKFPRVRGQFTPEHQFNKIAEEYAEFAAAYKKNPADHGKWLHEFLDLSHAVEMTERVLKENGADVNAEFYKIVQQNKAKGLYEREGS
;
A
#
# COMPACT_ATOMS: atom_id res chain seq x y z
N MET A 1 -0.53 3.59 -5.67
CA MET A 1 -0.60 4.62 -4.62
C MET A 1 -1.89 4.41 -3.82
N PHE A 2 -1.80 3.90 -2.59
CA PHE A 2 -2.94 3.83 -1.69
C PHE A 2 -3.02 5.16 -0.94
N SER A 3 -4.01 6.01 -1.22
CA SER A 3 -4.19 7.25 -0.46
C SER A 3 -4.63 6.90 0.97
N ARG A 4 -4.20 7.68 1.97
CA ARG A 4 -4.67 7.56 3.35
C ARG A 4 -6.20 7.61 3.44
N GLU A 5 -6.84 8.33 2.51
CA GLU A 5 -8.30 8.42 2.43
C GLU A 5 -8.94 7.09 2.02
N TRP A 6 -8.33 6.32 1.10
CA TRP A 6 -8.83 5.00 0.74
C TRP A 6 -8.78 4.03 1.93
N PHE A 7 -7.66 4.03 2.68
CA PHE A 7 -7.54 3.19 3.87
C PHE A 7 -8.57 3.58 4.94
N VAL A 8 -8.72 4.87 5.25
CA VAL A 8 -9.70 5.35 6.24
C VAL A 8 -11.13 5.10 5.77
N TYR A 9 -11.43 5.28 4.49
CA TYR A 9 -12.76 5.07 3.91
C TYR A 9 -13.16 3.59 3.93
N VAL A 10 -12.26 2.70 3.49
CA VAL A 10 -12.52 1.26 3.46
C VAL A 10 -12.53 0.69 4.87
N PHE A 11 -11.52 1.00 5.69
CA PHE A 11 -11.41 0.50 7.06
C PHE A 11 -12.52 1.05 7.98
N GLY A 12 -12.85 2.34 7.86
CA GLY A 12 -13.94 2.96 8.61
C GLY A 12 -15.31 2.39 8.24
N ARG A 13 -15.58 2.18 6.94
CA ARG A 13 -16.83 1.55 6.48
C ARG A 13 -16.92 0.08 6.90
N TRP A 14 -15.79 -0.63 6.95
CA TRP A 14 -15.70 -2.00 7.46
C TRP A 14 -15.96 -2.10 8.97
N ILE A 15 -15.43 -1.18 9.77
CA ILE A 15 -15.71 -1.12 11.22
C ILE A 15 -17.19 -0.81 11.46
N LEU A 16 -17.77 0.13 10.71
CA LEU A 16 -19.18 0.48 10.86
C LEU A 16 -20.09 -0.71 10.48
N LEU A 17 -19.85 -1.34 9.33
CA LEU A 17 -20.66 -2.46 8.84
C LEU A 17 -20.52 -3.71 9.73
N SER A 18 -19.32 -3.97 10.26
CA SER A 18 -19.11 -5.07 11.20
C SER A 18 -19.75 -4.83 12.56
N GLY A 19 -19.78 -3.58 13.04
CA GLY A 19 -20.51 -3.20 14.25
C GLY A 19 -22.01 -3.42 14.09
N ILE A 20 -22.59 -3.01 12.96
CA ILE A 20 -24.01 -3.24 12.63
C ILE A 20 -24.31 -4.74 12.49
N ALA A 21 -23.46 -5.49 11.77
CA ALA A 21 -23.61 -6.93 11.61
C ALA A 21 -23.52 -7.68 12.95
N GLY A 22 -22.61 -7.26 13.82
CA GLY A 22 -22.47 -7.79 15.18
C GLY A 22 -23.70 -7.53 16.04
N ALA A 23 -24.27 -6.32 16.00
CA ALA A 23 -25.48 -6.01 16.73
C ALA A 23 -26.67 -6.86 16.26
N ILE A 24 -26.83 -7.02 14.95
CA ILE A 24 -27.90 -7.85 14.36
C ILE A 24 -27.73 -9.33 14.74
N MET A 25 -26.50 -9.86 14.66
CA MET A 25 -26.22 -11.25 15.06
C MET A 25 -26.48 -11.49 16.54
N GLN A 26 -26.14 -10.52 17.40
CA GLN A 26 -26.38 -10.64 18.83
C GLN A 26 -27.87 -10.67 19.17
N VAL A 27 -28.68 -9.85 18.49
CA VAL A 27 -30.15 -9.89 18.61
C VAL A 27 -30.69 -11.23 18.11
N ILE A 28 -30.21 -11.74 16.98
CA ILE A 28 -30.66 -13.05 16.47
C ILE A 28 -30.30 -14.19 17.43
N ILE A 29 -29.09 -14.22 17.98
CA ILE A 29 -28.64 -15.30 18.86
C ILE A 29 -29.32 -15.22 20.23
N ALA A 30 -29.45 -14.02 20.81
CA ALA A 30 -30.09 -13.85 22.12
C ALA A 30 -31.61 -14.06 22.04
N ASP A 31 -32.29 -13.46 21.05
CA ASP A 31 -33.75 -13.42 21.02
C ASP A 31 -34.36 -14.62 20.27
N LYS A 32 -33.74 -15.13 19.19
CA LYS A 32 -34.32 -16.27 18.43
C LYS A 32 -33.83 -17.63 18.91
N PHE A 33 -32.60 -17.74 19.40
CA PHE A 33 -32.05 -19.01 19.87
C PHE A 33 -32.12 -19.17 21.39
N GLY A 34 -32.57 -18.13 22.12
CA GLY A 34 -32.75 -18.17 23.57
C GLY A 34 -31.44 -18.38 24.34
N VAL A 35 -30.30 -18.08 23.72
CA VAL A 35 -28.98 -18.25 24.34
C VAL A 35 -28.76 -17.11 25.33
N PRO A 36 -28.32 -17.40 26.58
CA PRO A 36 -27.99 -16.36 27.54
C PRO A 36 -26.99 -15.35 26.96
N THR A 37 -27.13 -14.08 27.35
CA THR A 37 -26.47 -12.94 26.69
C THR A 37 -24.95 -13.06 26.62
N PHE A 38 -24.32 -13.68 27.63
CA PHE A 38 -22.87 -13.84 27.69
C PHE A 38 -22.32 -14.88 26.67
N PRO A 39 -22.84 -16.12 26.60
CA PRO A 39 -22.47 -17.05 25.52
C PRO A 39 -22.88 -16.55 24.13
N ALA A 40 -24.00 -15.83 23.99
CA ALA A 40 -24.39 -15.21 22.73
C ALA A 40 -23.37 -14.16 22.25
N PHE A 41 -22.85 -13.35 23.18
CA PHE A 41 -21.80 -12.37 22.90
C PHE A 41 -20.49 -13.05 22.48
N LEU A 42 -20.04 -14.08 23.18
CA LEU A 42 -18.81 -14.81 22.82
C LEU A 42 -18.91 -15.48 21.46
N LEU A 43 -20.07 -16.08 21.14
CA LEU A 43 -20.32 -16.68 19.83
C LEU A 43 -20.34 -15.63 18.71
N ASN A 44 -20.95 -14.47 18.97
CA ASN A 44 -20.94 -13.34 18.04
C ASN A 44 -19.51 -12.86 17.75
N GLN A 45 -18.68 -12.69 18.79
CA GLN A 45 -17.28 -12.31 18.65
C GLN A 45 -16.47 -13.36 17.88
N LEU A 46 -16.72 -14.65 18.12
CA LEU A 46 -16.04 -15.74 17.42
C LEU A 46 -16.39 -15.77 15.92
N ILE A 47 -17.67 -15.58 15.57
CA ILE A 47 -18.15 -15.56 14.19
C ILE A 47 -17.60 -14.34 13.46
N LEU A 48 -17.68 -13.16 14.07
CA LEU A 48 -17.08 -11.94 13.53
C LEU A 48 -15.57 -12.11 13.31
N ALA A 49 -14.83 -12.60 14.30
CA ALA A 49 -13.39 -12.85 14.17
C ALA A 49 -13.06 -13.85 13.05
N SER A 50 -13.88 -14.88 12.87
CA SER A 50 -13.70 -15.87 11.80
C SER A 50 -13.98 -15.28 10.41
N VAL A 51 -15.03 -14.46 10.29
CA VAL A 51 -15.37 -13.74 9.05
C VAL A 51 -14.30 -12.70 8.72
N PHE A 52 -13.86 -11.93 9.71
CA PHE A 52 -12.76 -10.98 9.56
C PHE A 52 -11.48 -11.67 9.12
N TRP A 53 -11.09 -12.78 9.77
CA TRP A 53 -9.91 -13.54 9.37
C TRP A 53 -10.03 -14.08 7.94
N TYR A 54 -11.21 -14.56 7.55
CA TYR A 54 -11.45 -15.08 6.20
C TYR A 54 -11.35 -13.97 5.14
N VAL A 55 -11.99 -12.83 5.40
CA VAL A 55 -11.95 -11.65 4.52
C VAL A 55 -10.53 -11.09 4.46
N ASP A 56 -9.85 -10.96 5.60
CA ASP A 56 -8.46 -10.51 5.66
C ASP A 56 -7.60 -11.43 4.82
N LYS A 57 -7.74 -12.74 5.00
CA LYS A 57 -6.99 -13.73 4.23
C LYS A 57 -7.29 -13.61 2.74
N TYR A 58 -8.53 -13.47 2.28
CA TYR A 58 -8.80 -13.42 0.83
C TYR A 58 -8.47 -12.08 0.18
N ILE A 59 -8.82 -10.97 0.82
CA ILE A 59 -8.59 -9.62 0.27
C ILE A 59 -7.12 -9.26 0.42
N PHE A 60 -6.55 -9.43 1.62
CA PHE A 60 -5.17 -9.02 1.88
C PHE A 60 -4.17 -10.03 1.33
N GLN A 61 -4.42 -11.34 1.26
CA GLN A 61 -3.39 -12.25 0.69
C GLN A 61 -3.24 -12.09 -0.83
N ARG A 62 -4.29 -11.66 -1.55
CA ARG A 62 -4.21 -11.34 -2.99
C ARG A 62 -3.64 -9.94 -3.23
N HIS A 63 -4.01 -8.94 -2.43
CA HIS A 63 -3.51 -7.57 -2.58
C HIS A 63 -2.11 -7.37 -1.98
N PHE A 64 -1.84 -7.97 -0.82
CA PHE A 64 -0.51 -8.02 -0.22
C PHE A 64 0.33 -9.20 -0.70
N GLY A 65 -0.14 -10.06 -1.60
CA GLY A 65 0.73 -11.07 -2.24
C GLY A 65 1.84 -10.39 -3.06
N ALA A 66 1.46 -9.42 -3.89
CA ALA A 66 2.39 -8.57 -4.63
C ALA A 66 3.25 -7.71 -3.70
N VAL A 67 2.64 -7.12 -2.66
CA VAL A 67 3.34 -6.27 -1.69
C VAL A 67 4.27 -7.09 -0.77
N LYS A 68 3.93 -8.35 -0.45
CA LYS A 68 4.81 -9.26 0.32
C LYS A 68 6.00 -9.71 -0.50
N GLU A 69 5.87 -9.90 -1.81
CA GLU A 69 7.03 -10.16 -2.68
C GLU A 69 7.92 -8.91 -2.77
N VAL A 70 7.34 -7.70 -2.81
CA VAL A 70 8.08 -6.43 -2.67
C VAL A 70 8.70 -6.25 -1.27
N PHE A 71 8.09 -6.73 -0.18
CA PHE A 71 8.70 -6.66 1.16
C PHE A 71 9.61 -7.85 1.51
N LYS A 72 9.56 -8.95 0.74
CA LYS A 72 10.47 -10.10 0.81
C LYS A 72 11.79 -9.80 0.08
N PHE A 73 12.29 -8.58 0.16
CA PHE A 73 13.69 -8.42 -0.17
C PHE A 73 14.51 -9.24 0.82
N PRO A 74 15.43 -10.09 0.34
CA PRO A 74 16.52 -10.54 1.17
C PRO A 74 17.10 -9.29 1.81
N ARG A 75 17.44 -9.32 3.09
CA ARG A 75 18.41 -8.36 3.62
C ARG A 75 19.70 -8.62 2.82
N VAL A 76 19.80 -8.03 1.62
CA VAL A 76 20.92 -8.26 0.72
C VAL A 76 22.11 -7.71 1.47
N ARG A 77 23.00 -8.62 1.85
CA ARG A 77 24.25 -8.35 2.56
C ARG A 77 25.22 -7.69 1.58
N GLY A 78 24.88 -6.50 1.09
CA GLY A 78 25.71 -5.66 0.24
C GLY A 78 25.80 -4.27 0.86
N GLN A 79 26.97 -3.62 0.75
CA GLN A 79 27.09 -2.21 1.09
C GLN A 79 26.39 -1.39 -0.01
N PHE A 80 25.12 -1.03 0.22
CA PHE A 80 24.39 -0.13 -0.67
C PHE A 80 24.83 1.30 -0.39
N THR A 81 25.81 1.79 -1.16
CA THR A 81 26.27 3.18 -1.07
C THR A 81 25.39 4.10 -1.94
N PRO A 82 25.32 5.41 -1.62
CA PRO A 82 24.63 6.38 -2.48
C PRO A 82 25.15 6.38 -3.93
N GLU A 83 26.46 6.20 -4.13
CA GLU A 83 27.08 6.14 -5.45
C GLU A 83 26.59 4.93 -6.25
N HIS A 84 26.52 3.75 -5.62
CA HIS A 84 26.00 2.55 -6.28
C HIS A 84 24.54 2.73 -6.71
N GLN A 85 23.71 3.32 -5.85
CA GLN A 85 22.31 3.61 -6.16
C GLN A 85 22.15 4.65 -7.28
N PHE A 86 22.99 5.69 -7.31
CA PHE A 86 23.01 6.68 -8.39
C PHE A 86 23.32 6.03 -9.74
N ASN A 87 24.37 5.20 -9.79
CA ASN A 87 24.74 4.47 -11.00
C ASN A 87 23.62 3.50 -11.43
N LYS A 88 22.95 2.86 -10.48
CA LYS A 88 21.84 1.95 -10.77
C LYS A 88 20.64 2.67 -11.37
N ILE A 89 20.23 3.82 -10.83
CA ILE A 89 19.17 4.64 -11.44
C ILE A 89 19.51 5.00 -12.89
N ALA A 90 20.77 5.38 -13.16
CA ALA A 90 21.19 5.76 -14.51
C ALA A 90 21.12 4.58 -15.50
N GLU A 91 21.50 3.38 -15.06
CA GLU A 91 21.39 2.13 -15.83
C GLU A 91 19.92 1.82 -16.15
N GLU A 92 19.06 1.74 -15.12
CA GLU A 92 17.62 1.42 -15.29
C GLU A 92 16.90 2.45 -16.18
N TYR A 93 17.25 3.73 -16.05
CA TYR A 93 16.69 4.76 -16.91
C TYR A 93 17.11 4.59 -18.37
N ALA A 94 18.35 4.19 -18.63
CA ALA A 94 18.83 3.92 -19.98
C ALA A 94 18.09 2.72 -20.59
N GLU A 95 17.84 1.67 -19.82
CA GLU A 95 17.09 0.49 -20.24
C GLU A 95 15.62 0.82 -20.54
N PHE A 96 14.96 1.55 -19.65
CA PHE A 96 13.61 2.09 -19.87
C PHE A 96 13.52 2.94 -21.14
N ALA A 97 14.45 3.89 -21.32
CA ALA A 97 14.47 4.75 -22.49
C ALA A 97 14.76 3.97 -23.79
N ALA A 98 15.63 2.97 -23.74
CA ALA A 98 15.92 2.09 -24.88
C ALA A 98 14.71 1.24 -25.26
N ALA A 99 13.99 0.69 -24.28
CA ALA A 99 12.76 -0.05 -24.51
C ALA A 99 11.68 0.80 -25.17
N TYR A 100 11.48 2.03 -24.69
CA TYR A 100 10.58 3.01 -25.32
C TYR A 100 10.94 3.26 -26.78
N LYS A 101 12.20 3.60 -27.04
CA LYS A 101 12.68 3.94 -28.39
C LYS A 101 12.58 2.76 -29.37
N LYS A 102 12.77 1.53 -28.89
CA LYS A 102 12.74 0.33 -29.71
C LYS A 102 11.33 0.01 -30.19
N ASN A 103 10.34 0.06 -29.30
CA ASN A 103 8.95 -0.17 -29.67
C ASN A 103 8.01 0.59 -28.74
N PRO A 104 7.48 1.74 -29.18
CA PRO A 104 6.59 2.51 -28.35
C PRO A 104 5.24 1.87 -28.05
N ALA A 105 4.81 0.89 -28.85
CA ALA A 105 3.52 0.22 -28.67
C ALA A 105 3.57 -0.97 -27.70
N ASP A 106 4.78 -1.40 -27.28
CA ASP A 106 4.95 -2.51 -26.34
C ASP A 106 4.83 -2.04 -24.89
N HIS A 107 3.58 -1.76 -24.48
CA HIS A 107 3.28 -1.30 -23.14
C HIS A 107 3.68 -2.33 -22.05
N GLY A 108 3.74 -3.62 -22.39
CA GLY A 108 4.16 -4.67 -21.47
C GLY A 108 5.65 -4.55 -21.12
N LYS A 109 6.49 -4.36 -22.14
CA LYS A 109 7.93 -4.12 -21.93
C LYS A 109 8.17 -2.81 -21.20
N TRP A 110 7.45 -1.74 -21.54
CA TRP A 110 7.56 -0.46 -20.82
C TRP A 110 7.24 -0.57 -19.35
N LEU A 111 6.14 -1.24 -19.01
CA LEU A 111 5.72 -1.43 -17.63
C LEU A 111 6.79 -2.19 -16.84
N HIS A 112 7.38 -3.22 -17.44
CA HIS A 112 8.46 -3.97 -16.80
C HIS A 112 9.67 -3.08 -16.48
N GLU A 113 10.23 -2.39 -17.48
CA GLU A 113 11.41 -1.53 -17.27
C GLU A 113 11.10 -0.33 -16.35
N PHE A 114 9.88 0.20 -16.41
CA PHE A 114 9.43 1.25 -15.51
C PHE A 114 9.39 0.79 -14.05
N LEU A 115 8.95 -0.45 -13.81
CA LEU A 115 8.93 -1.02 -12.46
C LEU A 115 10.34 -1.25 -11.93
N ASP A 116 11.29 -1.67 -12.78
CA ASP A 116 12.70 -1.84 -12.40
C ASP A 116 13.35 -0.48 -12.06
N LEU A 117 13.10 0.55 -12.88
CA LEU A 117 13.50 1.93 -12.56
C LEU A 117 12.86 2.45 -11.26
N SER A 118 11.55 2.25 -11.09
CA SER A 118 10.84 2.64 -9.86
C SER A 118 11.46 1.98 -8.63
N HIS A 119 11.86 0.72 -8.77
CA HIS A 119 12.50 -0.03 -7.70
C HIS A 119 13.89 0.52 -7.35
N ALA A 120 14.71 0.89 -8.33
CA ALA A 120 16.01 1.54 -8.08
C ALA A 120 15.86 2.89 -7.34
N VAL A 121 14.82 3.67 -7.68
CA VAL A 121 14.50 4.92 -6.97
C VAL A 121 14.10 4.66 -5.51
N GLU A 122 13.27 3.66 -5.25
CA GLU A 122 12.86 3.28 -3.88
C GLU A 122 14.08 2.84 -3.04
N MET A 123 14.98 2.05 -3.63
CA MET A 123 16.21 1.62 -2.96
C MET A 123 17.12 2.80 -2.63
N THR A 124 17.18 3.79 -3.51
CA THR A 124 17.91 5.05 -3.27
C THR A 124 17.31 5.82 -2.10
N GLU A 125 15.99 5.96 -2.05
CA GLU A 125 15.28 6.60 -0.95
C GLU A 125 15.62 5.93 0.40
N ARG A 126 15.65 4.59 0.41
CA ARG A 126 16.00 3.83 1.61
C ARG A 126 17.43 4.08 2.06
N VAL A 127 18.41 4.07 1.15
CA VAL A 127 19.81 4.37 1.47
C VAL A 127 19.96 5.79 2.01
N LEU A 128 19.21 6.76 1.47
CA LEU A 128 19.20 8.13 2.01
C LEU A 128 18.65 8.19 3.44
N LYS A 129 17.56 7.49 3.73
CA LYS A 129 17.00 7.40 5.09
C LYS A 129 17.96 6.72 6.07
N GLU A 130 18.60 5.63 5.65
CA GLU A 130 19.60 4.92 6.46
C GLU A 130 20.82 5.80 6.77
N ASN A 131 21.16 6.72 5.87
CA ASN A 131 22.20 7.74 6.08
C ASN A 131 21.72 9.01 6.82
N GLY A 132 20.50 9.00 7.37
CA GLY A 132 19.97 10.08 8.22
C GLY A 132 19.23 11.20 7.48
N ALA A 133 18.93 11.06 6.19
CA ALA A 133 18.13 12.05 5.47
C ALA A 133 16.64 11.95 5.83
N ASP A 134 16.01 13.08 6.13
CA ASP A 134 14.56 13.17 6.33
C ASP A 134 13.83 13.38 5.01
N VAL A 135 13.64 12.29 4.28
CA VAL A 135 12.93 12.28 2.99
C VAL A 135 11.48 12.76 3.15
N ASN A 136 10.82 12.48 4.28
CA ASN A 136 9.42 12.85 4.46
C ASN A 136 9.26 14.37 4.61
N ALA A 137 10.13 15.01 5.39
CA ALA A 137 10.16 16.46 5.49
C ALA A 137 10.48 17.12 4.14
N GLU A 138 11.42 16.56 3.38
CA GLU A 138 11.78 17.09 2.06
C GLU A 138 10.64 16.95 1.05
N PHE A 139 9.97 15.79 1.01
CA PHE A 139 8.78 15.58 0.20
C PHE A 139 7.68 16.60 0.53
N TYR A 140 7.43 16.84 1.83
CA TYR A 140 6.46 17.85 2.25
C TYR A 140 6.83 19.25 1.76
N LYS A 141 8.11 19.65 1.85
CA LYS A 141 8.58 20.94 1.32
C LYS A 141 8.37 21.03 -0.20
N ILE A 142 8.71 19.99 -0.96
CA ILE A 142 8.50 19.96 -2.42
C ILE A 142 7.03 20.15 -2.75
N VAL A 143 6.13 19.47 -2.04
CA VAL A 143 4.68 19.64 -2.22
C VAL A 143 4.26 21.08 -1.95
N GLN A 144 4.73 21.70 -0.86
CA GLN A 144 4.39 23.09 -0.55
C GLN A 144 4.95 24.07 -1.59
N GLN A 145 6.18 23.86 -2.07
CA GLN A 145 6.77 24.66 -3.14
C GLN A 145 6.00 24.52 -4.46
N ASN A 146 5.59 23.31 -4.83
CA ASN A 146 4.81 23.06 -6.03
C ASN A 146 3.41 23.68 -5.93
N LYS A 147 2.79 23.66 -4.73
CA LYS A 147 1.54 24.41 -4.45
C LYS A 147 1.73 25.91 -4.61
N ALA A 148 2.81 26.48 -4.07
CA ALA A 148 3.12 27.90 -4.21
C ALA A 148 3.37 28.31 -5.67
N LYS A 149 3.92 27.41 -6.48
CA LYS A 149 4.11 27.59 -7.93
C LYS A 149 2.84 27.37 -8.76
N GLY A 150 1.72 26.97 -8.14
CA GLY A 150 0.47 26.69 -8.84
C GLY A 150 0.53 25.45 -9.75
N LEU A 151 1.48 24.53 -9.52
CA LEU A 151 1.68 23.33 -10.34
C LEU A 151 0.65 22.22 -10.05
N TYR A 152 -0.02 22.30 -8.91
CA TYR A 152 -1.23 21.53 -8.68
C TYR A 152 -2.39 22.42 -9.11
N GLU A 153 -3.02 22.04 -10.22
CA GLU A 153 -4.24 22.68 -10.67
C GLU A 153 -5.20 22.80 -9.48
N ARG A 154 -5.81 23.98 -9.32
CA ARG A 154 -7.10 23.99 -8.64
C ARG A 154 -7.98 23.16 -9.54
N GLU A 155 -8.36 21.96 -9.11
CA GLU A 155 -9.56 21.32 -9.65
C GLU A 155 -10.67 22.38 -9.56
N GLY A 156 -10.93 23.01 -10.70
CA GLY A 156 -11.88 24.08 -10.84
C GLY A 156 -13.21 23.51 -11.26
N SER A 157 -14.25 24.10 -10.67
CA SER A 157 -15.65 24.17 -11.12
C SER A 157 -16.46 22.88 -11.11
#